data_AF-A0A1Q6DSE7-F1
#
_entry.id   AF-A0A1Q6DSE7-F1
#
_cell.length_a   1.000
_cell.length_b   1.000
_cell.length_c   1.000
_cell.angle_alpha   90.00
_cell.angle_beta   90.00
_cell.angle_gamma   90.00
#
_symmetry.space_group_name_H-M   'P 1'
#
loop_
_entity.id
_entity.type
_entity.pdbx_description
1 polymer ?
#
loop_
_entity_poly.entity_id
_entity_poly.type
_entity_poly.pdbx_seq_one_letter_code
_entity_poly.pdbx_strand_id
1 'polypeptide(L)'
;MVDFLTPDFEVNEEFWNEYILEDGTKLKHKIILCKVLIPGIKEEGDLVVGTGTKRATTVFAPEEMKGEPRNSPIPPDEVEENIVDDDVGIKEKNEKWNSYKLKGELVEGIEINVKPAIAQILKTDLIDPVGEPVYKVNSETLTKINVPKEVKNKLQKELKKIKVE
;
A
#
# COMPACT_ATOMS: atom_id res chain seq x y z
N MET A 1 -17.60 -16.75 18.83
CA MET A 1 -17.03 -15.97 17.70
C MET A 1 -15.58 -15.70 18.09
N VAL A 2 -14.60 -16.02 17.26
CA VAL A 2 -13.20 -15.66 17.60
C VAL A 2 -13.14 -14.14 17.58
N ASP A 3 -12.75 -13.53 18.69
CA ASP A 3 -12.59 -12.07 18.75
C ASP A 3 -11.65 -11.61 17.65
N PHE A 4 -11.98 -10.48 17.03
CA PHE A 4 -11.15 -9.86 16.00
C PHE A 4 -9.75 -9.59 16.57
N LEU A 5 -8.70 -10.15 15.98
CA LEU A 5 -7.34 -9.86 16.40
C LEU A 5 -6.81 -8.63 15.66
N THR A 6 -6.18 -7.72 16.40
CA THR A 6 -5.44 -6.59 15.85
C THR A 6 -3.99 -6.66 16.31
N PRO A 7 -3.20 -7.59 15.75
CA PRO A 7 -1.81 -7.75 16.17
C PRO A 7 -0.97 -6.54 15.80
N ASP A 8 0.07 -6.31 16.60
CA ASP A 8 1.15 -5.40 16.24
C ASP A 8 2.07 -6.08 15.21
N PHE A 9 3.01 -5.32 14.63
CA PHE A 9 3.96 -5.86 13.67
C PHE A 9 5.29 -5.09 13.66
N GLU A 10 6.33 -5.76 13.21
CA GLU A 10 7.61 -5.14 12.87
C GLU A 10 7.72 -4.92 11.36
N VAL A 11 8.33 -3.79 11.00
CA VAL A 11 8.74 -3.52 9.62
C VAL A 11 10.01 -4.30 9.34
N ASN A 12 9.98 -5.19 8.35
CA ASN A 12 11.15 -5.92 7.88
C ASN A 12 11.78 -5.17 6.70
N GLU A 13 10.98 -4.85 5.68
CA GLU A 13 11.44 -4.12 4.49
C GLU A 13 10.37 -3.17 3.97
N GLU A 14 10.77 -1.94 3.61
CA GLU A 14 9.89 -0.96 2.97
C GLU A 14 10.62 -0.20 1.86
N PHE A 15 10.04 -0.19 0.67
CA PHE A 15 10.62 0.41 -0.52
C PHE A 15 9.73 1.48 -1.13
N TRP A 16 10.36 2.42 -1.83
CA TRP A 16 9.71 3.22 -2.84
C TRP A 16 9.63 2.40 -4.13
N ASN A 17 8.44 2.26 -4.70
CA ASN A 17 8.28 1.76 -6.06
C ASN A 17 8.47 2.92 -7.02
N GLU A 18 9.17 2.68 -8.13
CA GLU A 18 9.51 3.72 -9.10
C GLU A 18 8.87 3.42 -10.45
N TYR A 19 8.33 4.45 -11.09
CA TYR A 19 7.66 4.39 -12.38
C TYR A 19 8.21 5.50 -13.26
N ILE A 20 8.59 5.16 -14.48
CA ILE A 20 8.91 6.15 -15.52
C ILE A 20 7.67 6.27 -16.39
N LEU A 21 7.10 7.47 -16.47
CA LEU A 21 5.91 7.77 -17.25
C LEU A 21 6.26 8.04 -18.72
N GLU A 22 5.28 7.99 -19.61
CA GLU A 22 5.48 8.24 -21.04
C GLU A 22 5.98 9.66 -21.35
N ASP A 23 5.63 10.63 -20.50
CA ASP A 23 6.11 12.02 -20.63
C ASP A 23 7.51 12.25 -20.01
N GLY A 24 8.20 11.18 -19.60
CA GLY A 24 9.54 11.24 -19.04
C GLY A 24 9.59 11.52 -17.53
N THR A 25 8.45 11.77 -16.90
CA THR A 25 8.36 11.97 -15.44
C THR A 25 8.74 10.70 -14.69
N LYS A 26 9.56 10.85 -13.63
CA LYS A 26 9.80 9.77 -12.66
C LYS A 26 8.86 9.94 -11.46
N LEU A 27 7.94 9.00 -11.30
CA LEU A 27 7.04 8.91 -10.16
C LEU A 27 7.56 7.89 -9.16
N LYS A 28 7.61 8.22 -7.88
CA LYS A 28 7.82 7.25 -6.80
C LYS A 28 6.57 7.12 -5.95
N HIS A 29 6.14 5.89 -5.72
CA HIS A 29 4.96 5.58 -4.93
C HIS A 29 5.28 4.54 -3.85
N LYS A 30 4.95 4.86 -2.60
CA LYS A 30 5.15 4.00 -1.45
C LYS A 30 3.83 3.71 -0.77
N ILE A 31 3.60 2.45 -0.45
CA ILE A 31 2.53 2.01 0.44
C ILE A 31 3.10 1.68 1.81
N ILE A 32 2.39 2.05 2.87
CA ILE A 32 2.80 1.84 4.26
C ILE A 32 1.68 1.07 4.95
N LEU A 33 1.98 -0.12 5.47
CA LEU A 33 1.06 -0.84 6.34
C LEU A 33 0.99 -0.12 7.69
N CYS A 34 -0.22 0.24 8.12
CA CYS A 34 -0.45 0.94 9.38
C CYS A 34 -1.26 0.09 10.38
N LYS A 35 -2.07 -0.85 9.89
CA LYS A 35 -2.90 -1.69 10.74
C LYS A 35 -3.18 -3.04 10.08
N VAL A 36 -3.24 -4.08 10.91
CA VAL A 36 -3.67 -5.42 10.53
C VAL A 36 -4.92 -5.76 11.33
N LEU A 37 -5.92 -6.31 10.65
CA LEU A 37 -7.14 -6.84 11.25
C LEU A 37 -7.30 -8.28 10.80
N ILE A 38 -7.47 -9.21 11.75
CA ILE A 38 -7.75 -10.61 11.47
C ILE A 38 -9.17 -10.90 11.96
N PRO A 39 -10.18 -10.77 11.09
CA PRO A 39 -11.57 -11.05 11.47
C PRO A 39 -11.89 -12.52 11.69
N GLY A 40 -11.01 -13.43 11.28
CA GLY A 40 -11.25 -14.85 11.51
C GLY A 40 -10.16 -15.76 10.96
N ILE A 41 -10.26 -17.01 11.39
CA ILE A 41 -9.41 -18.13 11.00
C ILE A 41 -10.31 -19.12 10.25
N LYS A 42 -9.90 -19.52 9.05
CA LYS A 42 -10.57 -20.55 8.24
C LYS A 42 -10.30 -21.94 8.83
N GLU A 43 -11.09 -22.94 8.45
CA GLU A 43 -10.96 -24.30 8.99
C GLU A 43 -9.58 -24.93 8.69
N GLU A 44 -9.01 -24.56 7.55
CA GLU A 44 -7.68 -24.99 7.14
C GLU A 44 -6.57 -24.26 7.90
N GLY A 45 -6.87 -23.31 8.78
CA GLY A 45 -5.89 -22.49 9.52
C GLY A 45 -5.37 -21.27 8.75
N ASP A 46 -5.91 -21.01 7.57
CA ASP A 46 -5.63 -19.77 6.82
C ASP A 46 -6.34 -18.59 7.46
N LEU A 47 -5.70 -17.41 7.41
CA LEU A 47 -6.26 -16.20 7.99
C LEU A 47 -7.12 -15.45 6.96
N VAL A 48 -8.25 -14.90 7.42
CA VAL A 48 -8.87 -13.76 6.75
C VAL A 48 -8.18 -12.52 7.31
N VAL A 49 -7.64 -11.65 6.46
CA VAL A 49 -6.89 -10.47 6.88
C VAL A 49 -7.37 -9.24 6.13
N GLY A 50 -7.65 -8.19 6.88
CA GLY A 50 -7.80 -6.82 6.40
C GLY A 50 -6.56 -5.99 6.73
N THR A 51 -6.16 -5.10 5.83
CA THR A 51 -5.00 -4.22 5.99
C THR A 51 -5.43 -2.76 5.91
N GLY A 52 -5.05 -1.96 6.89
CA GLY A 52 -5.14 -0.50 6.83
C GLY A 52 -3.81 0.06 6.33
N THR A 53 -3.83 0.79 5.22
CA THR A 53 -2.62 1.30 4.56
C THR A 53 -2.68 2.80 4.31
N LYS A 54 -1.53 3.46 4.37
CA LYS A 54 -1.33 4.82 3.84
C LYS A 54 -0.47 4.79 2.59
N ARG A 55 -0.56 5.84 1.77
CA ARG A 55 0.19 5.99 0.52
C ARG A 55 0.94 7.31 0.53
N ALA A 56 2.11 7.32 -0.08
CA ALA A 56 2.90 8.51 -0.34
C ALA A 56 3.37 8.49 -1.80
N THR A 57 3.28 9.64 -2.46
CA THR A 57 3.70 9.83 -3.86
C THR A 57 4.64 11.02 -3.94
N THR A 58 5.68 10.91 -4.76
CA THR A 58 6.57 12.02 -5.11
C THR A 58 6.93 11.93 -6.59
N VAL A 59 7.24 13.07 -7.19
CA VAL A 59 7.38 13.26 -8.62
C VAL A 59 8.70 13.98 -8.89
N PHE A 60 9.37 13.58 -9.97
CA PHE A 60 10.56 14.22 -10.51
C PHE A 60 10.36 14.35 -12.02
N ALA A 61 9.81 15.48 -12.45
CA ALA A 61 9.50 15.76 -13.83
C ALA A 61 10.72 16.33 -14.60
N PRO A 62 10.71 16.27 -15.94
CA PRO A 62 11.62 17.04 -16.78
C PRO A 62 11.56 18.55 -16.44
N GLU A 63 12.66 19.26 -16.64
CA GLU A 63 12.80 20.67 -16.20
C GLU A 63 11.78 21.58 -16.90
N GLU A 64 11.45 21.28 -18.16
CA GLU A 64 10.46 21.99 -18.97
C GLU A 64 9.01 21.89 -18.44
N MET A 65 8.74 20.93 -17.55
CA MET A 65 7.43 20.71 -16.93
C MET A 65 7.32 21.31 -15.53
N LYS A 66 8.43 21.78 -14.97
CA LYS A 66 8.43 22.43 -13.66
C LYS A 66 7.88 23.84 -13.77
N GLY A 67 7.28 24.29 -12.68
CA GLY A 67 6.68 25.62 -12.58
C GLY A 67 7.12 26.37 -11.35
N GLU A 68 6.52 27.54 -11.14
CA GLU A 68 6.75 28.30 -9.91
C GLU A 68 6.18 27.54 -8.70
N PRO A 69 6.99 27.30 -7.64
CA PRO A 69 6.52 26.62 -6.45
C PRO A 69 5.33 27.34 -5.81
N ARG A 70 4.32 26.57 -5.42
CA ARG A 70 3.14 27.12 -4.73
C ARG A 70 3.44 27.34 -3.24
N ASN A 71 3.00 28.49 -2.70
CA ASN A 71 3.19 28.82 -1.27
C ASN A 71 2.19 28.14 -0.32
N SER A 72 1.27 27.31 -0.83
CA SER A 72 0.23 26.65 -0.05
C SER A 72 0.00 25.20 -0.50
N PRO A 73 -0.43 24.30 0.40
CA PRO A 73 -0.83 22.95 0.03
C PRO A 73 -2.00 22.97 -0.95
N ILE A 74 -2.06 21.96 -1.81
CA ILE A 74 -3.14 21.78 -2.79
C ILE A 74 -4.30 21.04 -2.12
N PRO A 75 -5.52 21.62 -2.09
CA PRO A 75 -6.73 20.94 -1.63
C PRO A 75 -7.07 19.73 -2.52
N PRO A 76 -7.61 18.63 -1.97
CA PRO A 76 -7.98 17.45 -2.75
C PRO A 76 -8.96 17.75 -3.90
N ASP A 77 -9.98 18.58 -3.67
CA ASP A 77 -10.97 18.91 -4.70
C ASP A 77 -10.36 19.66 -5.88
N GLU A 78 -9.36 20.51 -5.61
CA GLU A 78 -8.62 21.23 -6.64
C GLU A 78 -7.84 20.26 -7.54
N VAL A 79 -7.32 19.15 -7.00
CA VAL A 79 -6.65 18.11 -7.82
C VAL A 79 -7.63 17.49 -8.81
N GLU A 80 -8.87 17.20 -8.39
CA GLU A 80 -9.87 16.58 -9.26
C GLU A 80 -10.37 17.53 -10.36
N GLU A 81 -10.58 18.80 -10.04
CA GLU A 81 -11.09 19.81 -10.97
C GLU A 81 -10.09 20.18 -12.07
N ASN A 82 -8.81 19.89 -11.86
CA ASN A 82 -7.71 20.32 -12.73
C ASN A 82 -7.04 19.16 -13.48
N ILE A 83 -7.68 17.99 -13.58
CA ILE A 83 -7.17 16.88 -14.38
C ILE A 83 -7.18 17.27 -15.86
N VAL A 84 -6.02 17.19 -16.52
CA VAL A 84 -5.84 17.51 -17.95
C VAL A 84 -5.47 16.30 -18.81
N ASP A 85 -5.01 15.23 -18.17
CA ASP A 85 -4.76 13.92 -18.79
C ASP A 85 -5.14 12.84 -17.79
N ASP A 86 -6.08 11.98 -18.15
CA ASP A 86 -6.63 10.95 -17.28
C ASP A 86 -5.98 9.57 -17.45
N ASP A 87 -5.01 9.41 -18.36
CA ASP A 87 -4.33 8.12 -18.56
C ASP A 87 -2.88 8.28 -19.01
N VAL A 88 -2.03 8.80 -18.11
CA VAL A 88 -0.59 8.88 -18.37
C VAL A 88 0.02 7.49 -18.30
N GLY A 89 0.48 6.98 -19.45
CA GLY A 89 1.08 5.66 -19.58
C GLY A 89 2.34 5.47 -18.73
N ILE A 90 2.59 4.23 -18.29
CA ILE A 90 3.82 3.82 -17.60
C ILE A 90 4.74 3.13 -18.61
N LYS A 91 5.90 3.73 -18.85
CA LYS A 91 6.94 3.18 -19.72
C LYS A 91 7.76 2.08 -19.03
N GLU A 92 8.17 2.32 -17.79
CA GLU A 92 8.99 1.39 -17.01
C GLU A 92 8.54 1.35 -15.55
N LYS A 93 8.68 0.17 -14.92
CA LYS A 93 8.32 -0.03 -13.51
C LYS A 93 9.39 -0.82 -12.76
N ASN A 94 9.72 -0.36 -11.57
CA ASN A 94 10.54 -1.07 -10.60
C ASN A 94 9.78 -1.18 -9.29
N GLU A 95 9.19 -2.35 -9.07
CA GLU A 95 8.27 -2.59 -7.96
C GLU A 95 8.80 -3.68 -7.02
N LYS A 96 8.75 -3.42 -5.72
CA LYS A 96 9.16 -4.34 -4.66
C LYS A 96 8.03 -4.51 -3.65
N TRP A 97 7.97 -5.69 -3.04
CA TRP A 97 7.06 -5.95 -1.94
C TRP A 97 7.63 -5.34 -0.66
N ASN A 98 6.79 -4.69 0.13
CA ASN A 98 7.10 -4.33 1.50
C ASN A 98 6.71 -5.51 2.40
N SER A 99 7.55 -5.84 3.38
CA SER A 99 7.40 -7.01 4.25
C SER A 99 7.29 -6.58 5.71
N TYR A 100 6.34 -7.22 6.42
CA TYR A 100 6.02 -6.97 7.82
C TYR A 100 5.85 -8.29 8.56
N LYS A 101 6.37 -8.39 9.78
CA LYS A 101 6.23 -9.59 10.62
C LYS A 101 5.27 -9.32 11.77
N LEU A 102 4.22 -10.11 11.87
CA LEU A 102 3.24 -9.99 12.93
C LEU A 102 3.82 -10.42 14.27
N LYS A 103 3.41 -9.69 15.30
CA LYS A 103 3.69 -9.98 16.70
C LYS A 103 2.44 -10.42 17.42
N GLY A 104 2.61 -11.38 18.32
CA GLY A 104 1.57 -11.78 19.27
C GLY A 104 1.38 -13.28 19.33
N GLU A 105 0.85 -13.75 20.45
CA GLU A 105 0.90 -15.17 20.82
C GLU A 105 0.38 -16.13 19.74
N LEU A 106 -0.72 -15.79 19.07
CA LEU A 106 -1.33 -16.66 18.06
C LEU A 106 -0.77 -16.50 16.64
N VAL A 107 -0.09 -15.37 16.37
CA VAL A 107 0.25 -14.93 15.01
C VAL A 107 1.73 -14.63 14.83
N GLU A 108 2.54 -14.83 15.86
CA GLU A 108 3.98 -14.64 15.85
C GLU A 108 4.63 -15.35 14.65
N GLY A 109 5.44 -14.61 13.90
CA GLY A 109 6.15 -15.15 12.74
C GLY A 109 5.33 -15.23 11.45
N ILE A 110 4.06 -14.82 11.45
CA ILE A 110 3.31 -14.60 10.21
C ILE A 110 3.87 -13.37 9.51
N GLU A 111 4.07 -13.47 8.19
CA GLU A 111 4.55 -12.36 7.38
C GLU A 111 3.44 -11.83 6.48
N ILE A 112 3.25 -10.51 6.49
CA ILE A 112 2.38 -9.79 5.58
C ILE A 112 3.25 -9.04 4.60
N ASN A 113 3.02 -9.28 3.31
CA ASN A 113 3.66 -8.56 2.24
C ASN A 113 2.63 -7.71 1.50
N VAL A 114 2.90 -6.42 1.32
CA VAL A 114 2.03 -5.52 0.55
C VAL A 114 2.79 -4.81 -0.56
N LYS A 115 2.09 -4.52 -1.66
CA LYS A 115 2.61 -3.73 -2.78
C LYS A 115 1.46 -2.99 -3.47
N PRO A 116 1.66 -1.76 -3.94
CA PRO A 116 0.64 -1.11 -4.77
C PRO A 116 0.51 -1.84 -6.13
N ALA A 117 -0.70 -1.88 -6.65
CA ALA A 117 -0.99 -2.10 -8.07
C ALA A 117 -1.55 -0.79 -8.62
N ILE A 118 -0.78 -0.13 -9.49
CA ILE A 118 -1.22 1.12 -10.11
C ILE A 118 -2.29 0.79 -11.15
N ALA A 119 -3.47 1.39 -10.99
CA ALA A 119 -4.59 1.24 -11.90
C ALA A 119 -4.60 2.37 -12.95
N GLN A 120 -4.29 3.59 -12.53
CA GLN A 120 -4.33 4.78 -13.38
C GLN A 120 -3.44 5.89 -12.80
N ILE A 121 -2.82 6.67 -13.67
CA ILE A 121 -2.08 7.89 -13.32
C ILE A 121 -2.70 9.05 -14.09
N LEU A 122 -3.11 10.07 -13.36
CA LEU A 122 -3.74 11.27 -13.92
C LEU A 122 -2.81 12.46 -13.67
N LYS A 123 -2.69 13.33 -14.67
CA LYS A 123 -1.92 14.57 -14.61
C LYS A 123 -2.85 15.76 -14.49
N THR A 124 -2.45 16.73 -13.68
CA THR A 124 -3.15 18.00 -13.57
C THR A 124 -2.32 19.14 -14.17
N ASP A 125 -2.92 20.33 -14.31
CA ASP A 125 -2.20 21.56 -14.65
C ASP A 125 -1.60 22.26 -13.42
N LEU A 126 -1.66 21.64 -12.24
CA LEU A 126 -1.19 22.21 -10.98
C LEU A 126 0.30 21.95 -10.74
N ILE A 127 0.92 22.89 -10.04
CA ILE A 127 2.31 22.80 -9.56
C ILE A 127 2.31 22.75 -8.03
N ASP A 128 3.11 21.84 -7.47
CA ASP A 128 3.20 21.61 -6.05
C ASP A 128 4.13 22.63 -5.33
N PRO A 129 4.22 22.60 -3.99
CA PRO A 129 5.07 23.52 -3.24
C PRO A 129 6.58 23.40 -3.47
N VAL A 130 7.05 22.39 -4.22
CA VAL A 130 8.46 22.24 -4.60
C VAL A 130 8.70 22.47 -6.09
N GLY A 131 7.68 22.89 -6.85
CA GLY A 131 7.78 23.22 -8.26
C GLY A 131 7.54 22.04 -9.21
N GLU A 132 7.10 20.90 -8.70
CA GLU A 132 6.83 19.70 -9.50
C GLU A 132 5.35 19.67 -9.96
N PRO A 133 5.06 19.17 -11.17
CA PRO A 133 3.70 18.94 -11.62
C PRO A 133 3.00 17.88 -10.75
N VAL A 134 1.70 18.08 -10.56
CA VAL A 134 0.90 17.25 -9.65
C VAL A 134 0.27 16.09 -10.42
N TYR A 135 0.41 14.90 -9.85
CA TYR A 135 -0.21 13.68 -10.36
C TYR A 135 -1.10 13.04 -9.30
N LYS A 136 -2.25 12.56 -9.74
CA LYS A 136 -3.10 11.67 -8.95
C LYS A 136 -2.82 10.23 -9.33
N VAL A 137 -2.60 9.39 -8.33
CA VAL A 137 -2.30 7.97 -8.51
C VAL A 137 -3.44 7.15 -7.94
N ASN A 138 -4.20 6.51 -8.82
CA ASN A 138 -5.19 5.52 -8.44
C ASN A 138 -4.51 4.17 -8.34
N SER A 139 -4.49 3.59 -7.13
CA SER A 139 -3.86 2.31 -6.87
C SER A 139 -4.66 1.45 -5.91
N GLU A 140 -4.55 0.14 -6.12
CA GLU A 140 -5.03 -0.89 -5.22
C GLU A 140 -3.90 -1.48 -4.39
N THR A 141 -4.24 -2.09 -3.26
CA THR A 141 -3.27 -2.79 -2.41
C THR A 141 -3.30 -4.28 -2.72
N LEU A 142 -2.19 -4.82 -3.22
CA LEU A 142 -2.00 -6.26 -3.27
C LEU A 142 -1.43 -6.74 -1.94
N THR A 143 -2.00 -7.81 -1.40
CA THR A 143 -1.60 -8.40 -0.12
C THR A 143 -1.28 -9.88 -0.30
N LYS A 144 -0.13 -10.31 0.23
CA LYS A 144 0.25 -11.71 0.37
C LYS A 144 0.49 -12.00 1.85
N ILE A 145 -0.02 -13.15 2.30
CA ILE A 145 0.08 -13.58 3.69
C ILE A 145 0.82 -14.91 3.69
N ASN A 146 1.94 -14.96 4.41
CA ASN A 146 2.70 -16.18 4.60
C ASN A 146 2.51 -16.64 6.04
N VAL A 147 1.75 -17.73 6.21
CA VAL A 147 1.49 -18.34 7.52
C VAL A 147 2.40 -19.57 7.65
N PRO A 148 3.40 -19.56 8.55
CA PRO A 148 4.23 -20.73 8.78
C PRO A 148 3.39 -21.94 9.19
N LYS A 149 3.78 -23.14 8.75
CA LYS A 149 3.03 -24.38 9.01
C LYS A 149 2.77 -24.63 10.49
N GLU A 150 3.73 -24.30 11.35
CA GLU A 150 3.60 -24.44 12.81
C GLU A 150 2.52 -23.52 13.38
N VAL A 151 2.48 -22.28 12.93
CA VAL A 151 1.45 -21.30 13.31
C VAL A 151 0.08 -21.73 12.76
N LYS A 152 0.02 -22.21 11.51
CA LYS A 152 -1.20 -22.75 10.91
C LYS A 152 -1.78 -23.90 11.72
N ASN A 153 -0.95 -24.84 12.16
CA ASN A 153 -1.36 -25.95 13.04
C ASN A 153 -1.83 -25.46 14.43
N LYS A 154 -1.18 -24.43 14.98
CA LYS A 154 -1.58 -23.82 16.26
C LYS A 154 -2.98 -23.20 16.13
N LEU A 155 -3.20 -22.39 15.10
CA LEU A 155 -4.49 -21.74 14.82
C LEU A 155 -5.62 -22.75 14.64
N GLN A 156 -5.40 -23.85 13.93
CA GLN A 156 -6.40 -24.93 13.80
C GLN A 156 -6.75 -25.59 15.14
N LYS A 157 -5.77 -25.82 16.02
CA LYS A 157 -6.01 -26.40 17.35
C LYS A 157 -6.85 -25.46 18.21
N GLU A 158 -6.54 -24.16 18.21
CA GLU A 158 -7.32 -23.18 18.95
C GLU A 158 -8.76 -23.07 18.41
N LEU A 159 -8.93 -23.06 17.08
CA LEU A 159 -10.26 -23.05 16.46
C LEU A 159 -11.12 -24.26 16.87
N LYS A 160 -10.51 -25.45 17.00
CA LYS A 160 -11.22 -26.66 17.44
C LYS A 160 -11.66 -26.59 18.90
N LYS A 161 -10.85 -26.00 19.80
CA LYS A 161 -11.24 -25.83 21.21
C LYS A 161 -12.49 -24.96 21.33
N ILE A 162 -12.52 -23.84 20.61
CA ILE A 162 -13.64 -22.88 20.62
C ILE A 162 -14.94 -23.48 20.06
N LYS A 163 -14.86 -24.44 19.13
CA LYS A 163 -16.05 -25.11 18.55
C LYS A 163 -16.64 -26.21 19.43
N VAL A 164 -15.93 -26.65 20.48
CA VAL A 164 -16.36 -27.74 21.37
C VAL A 164 -16.99 -27.21 22.67
N GLU A 165 -16.79 -25.92 22.96
CA GLU A 165 -17.51 -25.15 24.00
C GLU A 165 -18.80 -24.52 23.46
#